data_AF-A0A933YP31-F1
#
_entry.id   AF-A0A933YP31-F1
#
_cell.length_a   1.000
_cell.length_b   1.000
_cell.length_c   1.000
_cell.angle_alpha   90.00
_cell.angle_beta   90.00
_cell.angle_gamma   90.00
#
_symmetry.space_group_name_H-M   'P 1'
#
loop_
_entity.id
_entity.type
_entity.pdbx_description
1 polymer ?
#
loop_
_entity_poly.entity_id
_entity_poly.type
_entity_poly.pdbx_seq_one_letter_code
_entity_poly.pdbx_strand_id
1 'polypeptide(L)'
;EAFTRTAKIVGGLAPIIKLPLPFLRAAARIVERVSHALHIPPIITSDLVAGAGRYNWYSSAKAQRELGYSITRFEVAVERAYQWYRRNNLL
;
A
#
# COMPACT_ATOMS: atom_id res chain seq x y z
N GLU A 1 9.34 -3.03 -4.01
CA GLU A 1 9.30 -3.72 -5.31
C GLU A 1 8.02 -3.40 -6.07
N ALA A 2 6.84 -3.60 -5.48
CA ALA A 2 5.55 -3.29 -6.10
C ALA A 2 5.50 -1.89 -6.74
N PHE A 3 5.80 -0.82 -5.98
CA PHE A 3 5.81 0.55 -6.53
C PHE A 3 6.81 0.75 -7.69
N THR A 4 8.00 0.14 -7.61
CA THR A 4 8.99 0.21 -8.69
C THR A 4 8.50 -0.50 -9.95
N ARG A 5 7.85 -1.67 -9.79
CA ARG A 5 7.25 -2.41 -10.92
C ARG A 5 6.08 -1.64 -11.50
N THR A 6 5.21 -1.08 -10.67
CA THR A 6 4.12 -0.20 -11.09
C THR A 6 4.64 0.98 -11.90
N ALA A 7 5.65 1.70 -11.40
CA ALA A 7 6.28 2.82 -12.11
C ALA A 7 6.79 2.41 -13.49
N LYS A 8 7.44 1.25 -13.61
CA LYS A 8 7.88 0.70 -14.90
C LYS A 8 6.71 0.39 -15.85
N ILE A 9 5.62 -0.17 -15.34
CA ILE A 9 4.43 -0.53 -16.13
C ILE A 9 3.72 0.72 -16.67
N VAL A 10 3.57 1.75 -15.82
CA VAL A 10 2.82 2.97 -16.17
C VAL A 10 3.67 4.07 -16.81
N GLY A 11 5.00 3.88 -16.88
CA GLY A 11 5.94 4.89 -17.36
C GLY A 11 6.18 6.05 -16.39
N GLY A 12 5.90 5.85 -15.10
CA GLY A 12 6.03 6.86 -14.05
C GLY A 12 7.40 6.84 -13.35
N LEU A 13 7.60 7.80 -12.44
CA LEU A 13 8.78 7.85 -11.60
C LEU A 13 8.67 6.85 -10.44
N ALA A 14 9.71 6.04 -10.25
CA ALA A 14 9.78 5.14 -9.11
C ALA A 14 10.11 5.93 -7.82
N PRO A 15 9.56 5.51 -6.67
CA PRO A 15 9.91 6.13 -5.39
C PRO A 15 11.39 5.88 -5.06
N ILE A 16 12.09 6.96 -4.74
CA ILE A 16 13.54 6.96 -4.47
C ILE A 16 13.83 6.68 -2.98
N ILE A 17 12.91 7.09 -2.10
CA ILE A 17 13.10 7.05 -0.65
C ILE A 17 12.10 6.09 -0.03
N LYS A 18 12.57 5.20 0.86
CA LYS A 18 11.74 4.41 1.75
C LYS A 18 11.81 5.02 3.14
N LEU A 19 10.67 5.37 3.72
CA LEU A 19 10.64 5.91 5.07
C LEU A 19 11.02 4.81 6.08
N PRO A 20 12.08 4.98 6.89
CA PRO A 20 12.45 3.97 7.86
C PRO A 20 11.42 3.88 9.00
N LEU A 21 11.14 2.66 9.45
CA LEU A 21 10.18 2.36 10.52
C LEU A 21 10.35 3.17 11.81
N PRO A 22 11.58 3.43 12.32
CA PRO A 22 11.75 4.25 13.52
C PRO A 22 11.19 5.66 13.38
N PHE A 23 11.37 6.30 12.22
CA PHE A 23 10.83 7.64 11.94
C PHE A 23 9.30 7.60 11.88
N LEU A 24 8.73 6.59 11.24
CA LEU A 24 7.28 6.43 11.16
C LEU A 24 6.65 6.23 12.56
N ARG A 25 7.30 5.44 13.43
CA ARG A 25 6.87 5.26 14.84
C ARG A 25 7.01 6.53 15.67
N ALA A 26 8.02 7.34 15.41
CA ALA A 26 8.18 8.63 16.09
C ALA A 26 7.07 9.61 15.64
N ALA A 27 6.83 9.71 14.33
CA ALA A 27 5.78 10.54 13.77
C ALA A 27 4.39 10.15 14.30
N ALA A 28 4.06 8.86 14.34
CA ALA A 28 2.79 8.37 14.88
C ALA A 28 2.56 8.82 16.33
N ARG A 29 3.57 8.65 17.20
CA ARG A 29 3.49 9.09 18.61
C ARG A 29 3.30 10.60 18.76
N ILE A 30 3.93 11.41 17.89
CA ILE A 30 3.76 12.87 17.90
C ILE A 30 2.35 13.24 17.46
N VAL A 31 1.89 12.67 16.35
CA VAL A 31 0.54 12.91 15.80
C VAL A 31 -0.53 12.53 16.82
N GLU A 32 -0.43 11.36 17.45
CA GLU A 32 -1.37 10.92 18.47
C GLU A 32 -1.43 11.89 19.67
N ARG A 33 -0.28 12.38 20.15
CA ARG A 33 -0.24 13.35 21.25
C ARG A 33 -0.88 14.68 20.88
N VAL A 34 -0.59 15.19 19.69
CA VAL A 34 -1.16 16.45 19.19
C VAL A 34 -2.67 16.31 18.96
N SER A 35 -3.09 15.22 18.33
CA SER A 35 -4.49 14.89 18.07
C SER A 35 -5.29 14.74 19.36
N HIS A 36 -4.72 14.10 20.39
CA HIS A 36 -5.33 13.99 21.70
C HIS A 36 -5.48 15.37 22.37
N ALA A 37 -4.47 16.23 22.28
CA ALA A 37 -4.55 17.59 22.83
C ALA A 37 -5.60 18.46 22.11
N LEU A 38 -5.73 18.28 20.79
CA LEU A 38 -6.66 19.03 19.94
C LEU A 38 -8.06 18.40 19.83
N HIS A 39 -8.30 17.25 20.46
CA HIS A 39 -9.54 16.47 20.36
C HIS A 39 -9.97 16.13 18.92
N ILE A 40 -8.99 15.91 18.04
CA ILE A 40 -9.21 15.52 16.64
C ILE A 40 -8.74 14.07 16.40
N PRO A 41 -9.35 13.33 15.45
CA PRO A 41 -8.92 11.98 15.15
C PRO A 41 -7.49 11.97 14.57
N PRO A 42 -6.59 11.09 15.05
CA PRO A 42 -5.25 10.95 14.49
C PRO A 42 -5.30 10.27 13.13
N ILE A 43 -4.64 10.88 12.14
CA ILE A 43 -4.52 10.32 10.78
C ILE A 43 -3.56 9.11 10.75
N ILE A 44 -2.61 9.07 11.69
CA ILE A 44 -1.62 7.98 11.83
C ILE A 44 -1.59 7.57 13.30
N THR A 45 -1.76 6.27 13.57
CA THR A 45 -1.71 5.70 14.91
C THR A 45 -0.55 4.72 15.07
N SER A 46 -0.12 4.53 16.31
CA SER A 46 0.91 3.57 16.69
C SER A 46 0.50 2.14 16.33
N ASP A 47 -0.81 1.82 16.38
CA ASP A 47 -1.36 0.52 15.98
C ASP A 47 -1.25 0.28 14.46
N LEU A 48 -1.60 1.29 13.65
CA LEU A 48 -1.41 1.24 12.20
C LEU A 48 0.07 1.00 11.83
N VAL A 49 0.99 1.63 12.57
CA VAL A 49 2.43 1.46 12.39
C VAL A 49 2.95 0.13 12.96
N ALA A 50 2.27 -0.50 13.92
CA ALA A 50 2.63 -1.82 14.42
C ALA A 50 2.42 -2.93 13.36
N GLY A 51 1.45 -2.74 12.47
CA GLY A 51 1.27 -3.54 11.26
C GLY A 51 2.27 -3.21 10.16
N ALA A 52 2.88 -2.02 10.17
CA ALA A 52 3.83 -1.60 9.16
C ALA A 52 5.10 -2.48 9.19
N GLY A 53 5.53 -2.94 8.02
CA GLY A 53 6.69 -3.83 7.87
C GLY A 53 6.40 -5.30 8.09
N ARG A 54 5.19 -5.69 8.52
CA ARG A 54 4.75 -7.09 8.51
C ARG A 54 4.36 -7.49 7.09
N TYR A 55 4.85 -8.65 6.65
CA TYR A 55 4.49 -9.20 5.34
C TYR A 55 3.18 -9.98 5.45
N ASN A 56 2.10 -9.39 4.91
CA ASN A 56 0.80 -10.07 4.80
C ASN A 56 0.79 -10.94 3.53
N TRP A 57 1.64 -11.96 3.51
CA TRP A 57 1.70 -12.93 2.42
C TRP A 57 0.67 -14.03 2.63
N TYR A 58 -0.04 -14.37 1.55
CA TYR A 58 -1.06 -15.40 1.54
C TYR A 58 -0.86 -16.33 0.36
N SER A 59 -1.40 -17.54 0.46
CA SER A 59 -1.43 -18.51 -0.63
C SER A 59 -2.86 -18.71 -1.12
N SER A 60 -3.04 -18.67 -2.44
CA SER A 60 -4.30 -19.01 -3.09
C SER A 60 -4.36 -20.47 -3.55
N ALA A 61 -3.38 -21.30 -3.18
CA ALA A 61 -3.25 -22.67 -3.70
C ALA A 61 -4.50 -23.53 -3.46
N LYS A 62 -5.20 -23.35 -2.32
CA LYS A 62 -6.45 -24.05 -2.04
C LYS A 62 -7.53 -23.69 -3.05
N ALA A 63 -7.74 -22.40 -3.29
CA ALA A 63 -8.73 -21.92 -4.25
C ALA A 63 -8.41 -22.37 -5.69
N GLN A 64 -7.13 -22.42 -6.07
CA GLN A 64 -6.73 -22.91 -7.38
C GLN A 64 -7.10 -24.39 -7.58
N ARG A 65 -6.88 -25.23 -6.56
CA ARG A 65 -7.21 -26.67 -6.61
C ARG A 65 -8.70 -26.95 -6.55
N GLU A 66 -9.42 -26.27 -5.65
CA GLU A 66 -10.79 -26.64 -5.31
C GLU A 66 -11.84 -25.86 -6.12
N LEU A 67 -11.51 -24.65 -6.58
CA LEU A 67 -12.46 -23.72 -7.20
C LEU A 67 -12.10 -23.37 -8.65
N GLY A 68 -11.03 -23.93 -9.20
CA GLY A 68 -10.53 -23.54 -10.53
C GLY A 68 -10.07 -22.08 -10.59
N TYR A 69 -9.73 -21.46 -9.45
CA TYR A 69 -9.32 -20.06 -9.39
C TYR A 69 -8.02 -19.82 -10.16
N SER A 70 -7.99 -18.75 -10.96
CA SER A 70 -6.79 -18.30 -11.69
C SER A 70 -6.40 -16.89 -11.28
N ILE A 71 -5.17 -16.73 -10.80
CA ILE A 71 -4.64 -15.44 -10.34
C ILE A 71 -4.23 -14.61 -11.55
N THR A 72 -4.77 -13.41 -11.66
CA THR A 72 -4.33 -12.46 -12.68
C THR A 72 -2.89 -12.01 -12.40
N ARG A 73 -2.05 -11.99 -13.44
CA ARG A 73 -0.68 -11.49 -13.35
C ARG A 73 -0.65 -10.04 -12.84
N PHE A 74 0.29 -9.74 -11.97
CA PHE A 74 0.45 -8.41 -11.37
C PHE A 74 0.52 -7.29 -12.42
N GLU A 75 1.25 -7.51 -13.52
CA GLU A 75 1.43 -6.49 -14.57
C GLU A 75 0.09 -6.09 -15.20
N VAL A 76 -0.73 -7.09 -15.54
CA VAL A 76 -2.03 -6.90 -16.17
C VAL A 76 -3.00 -6.20 -15.22
N ALA A 77 -2.96 -6.56 -13.93
CA ALA A 77 -3.80 -5.91 -12.91
C ALA A 77 -3.46 -4.42 -12.77
N VAL A 78 -2.16 -4.08 -12.69
CA VAL A 78 -1.70 -2.69 -12.61
C VAL A 78 -2.07 -1.90 -13.86
N GLU A 79 -1.84 -2.46 -15.05
CA GLU A 79 -2.17 -1.80 -16.32
C GLU A 79 -3.66 -1.47 -16.40
N ARG A 80 -4.53 -2.45 -16.11
CA ARG A 80 -5.99 -2.26 -16.14
C ARG A 80 -6.44 -1.19 -15.15
N ALA A 81 -5.89 -1.17 -13.94
CA ALA A 81 -6.20 -0.16 -12.93
C ALA A 81 -5.77 1.24 -13.40
N TYR A 82 -4.54 1.39 -13.91
CA TYR A 82 -4.03 2.65 -14.45
C TYR A 82 -4.90 3.19 -15.59
N GLN A 83 -5.25 2.35 -16.56
CA GLN A 83 -6.11 2.74 -17.68
C GLN A 83 -7.52 3.12 -17.22
N TRP A 84 -8.01 2.52 -16.13
CA TRP A 84 -9.29 2.94 -15.54
C TRP A 84 -9.17 4.33 -14.90
N TYR A 85 -8.16 4.57 -14.05
CA TYR A 85 -7.96 5.90 -13.45
C TYR A 85 -7.79 7.00 -14.50
N ARG A 86 -7.02 6.73 -15.56
CA ARG A 86 -6.81 7.67 -16.67
C ARG A 86 -8.10 8.01 -17.39
N ARG A 87 -8.95 7.02 -17.68
CA ARG A 87 -10.23 7.23 -18.38
C ARG A 87 -11.26 8.00 -17.53
N ASN A 88 -11.11 7.98 -16.21
CA ASN A 88 -12.01 8.64 -15.27
C ASN A 88 -11.45 9.99 -14.75
N ASN A 89 -10.34 10.50 -15.31
CA ASN A 89 -9.69 11.74 -14.87
C ASN A 89 -9.34 11.76 -13.36
N LEU A 90 -8.83 10.63 -12.84
CA LEU A 90 -8.41 10.48 -11.44
C LEU A 90 -6.86 10.41 -11.30
N LEU A 91 -6.13 10.91 -12.30
CA LEU A 91 -4.66 10.95 -12.35
C LEU A 91 -4.15 12.39 -12.39
#